data_AF-A0A7C5ZGM8-F1
#
_entry.id   AF-A0A7C5ZGM8-F1
#
_cell.length_a   1.000
_cell.length_b   1.000
_cell.length_c   1.000
_cell.angle_alpha   90.00
_cell.angle_beta   90.00
_cell.angle_gamma   90.00
#
_symmetry.space_group_name_H-M   'P 1'
#
loop_
_entity.id
_entity.type
_entity.pdbx_description
1 polymer ?
#
loop_
_entity_poly.entity_id
_entity_poly.type
_entity_poly.pdbx_seq_one_letter_code
_entity_poly.pdbx_strand_id
1 'polypeptide(L)'
;MPEDDRAGVRPGIRVCSLLPRCQANMLAAVLTDVNKIELQDIPKPVPSPTQVLVKVQACGICATDHKAVRGKRKVHFPRILGHEPAGIIAEVGSAVKHFKPGDEVILS
;
A
#
# COMPACT_ATOMS: atom_id res chain seq x y z
N MET A 1 -31.19 40.30 11.11
CA MET A 1 -30.87 39.47 12.29
C MET A 1 -31.61 38.15 12.12
N PRO A 2 -30.92 37.10 11.66
CA PRO A 2 -31.40 35.71 11.58
C PRO A 2 -31.33 35.04 12.97
N GLU A 3 -32.06 33.95 13.23
CA GLU A 3 -31.58 32.57 13.51
C GLU A 3 -32.76 31.95 14.31
N ASP A 4 -33.31 30.76 14.08
CA ASP A 4 -32.81 29.38 14.03
C ASP A 4 -34.05 28.51 13.72
N ASP A 5 -34.05 27.24 13.38
CA ASP A 5 -33.09 26.27 12.84
C ASP A 5 -33.93 24.98 12.76
N ARG A 6 -34.11 24.43 11.56
CA ARG A 6 -34.45 23.03 11.30
C ARG A 6 -34.50 22.79 9.79
N ALA A 7 -33.31 22.77 9.17
CA ALA A 7 -33.11 22.08 7.90
C ALA A 7 -33.42 20.58 8.12
N GLY A 8 -34.36 19.93 7.43
CA GLY A 8 -34.57 20.04 6.00
C GLY A 8 -33.53 19.16 5.31
N VAL A 9 -33.80 17.84 5.29
CA VAL A 9 -32.99 16.81 4.62
C VAL A 9 -32.57 17.30 3.23
N ARG A 10 -31.26 17.43 2.99
CA ARG A 10 -30.75 17.79 1.66
C ARG A 10 -30.85 16.58 0.73
N PRO A 11 -31.44 16.72 -0.47
CA PRO A 11 -31.49 15.65 -1.44
C PRO A 11 -30.13 15.53 -2.14
N GLY A 12 -29.55 14.31 -2.20
CA GLY A 12 -28.51 14.03 -3.20
C GLY A 12 -27.26 13.26 -2.77
N ILE A 13 -27.16 12.75 -1.54
CA ILE A 13 -26.12 11.73 -1.26
C ILE A 13 -26.62 10.40 -1.82
N ARG A 14 -26.24 10.09 -3.07
CA ARG A 14 -26.18 8.69 -3.48
C ARG A 14 -25.04 8.08 -2.68
N VAL A 15 -25.36 7.43 -1.57
CA VAL A 15 -24.44 6.46 -0.98
C VAL A 15 -24.32 5.37 -2.03
N CYS A 16 -23.22 5.39 -2.78
CA CYS A 16 -22.90 4.30 -3.70
C CYS A 16 -22.44 3.11 -2.84
N SER A 17 -23.40 2.46 -2.19
CA SER A 17 -23.23 1.38 -1.22
C SER A 17 -22.86 0.04 -1.88
N LEU A 18 -22.39 0.06 -3.13
CA LEU A 18 -22.18 -1.13 -3.97
C LEU A 18 -20.87 -1.09 -4.78
N LEU A 19 -20.02 -0.08 -4.60
CA LEU A 19 -18.65 -0.15 -5.12
C LEU A 19 -17.74 -0.77 -4.05
N PRO A 20 -16.91 -1.77 -4.40
CA PRO A 20 -15.84 -2.20 -3.49
C PRO A 20 -15.05 -0.93 -3.15
N ARG A 21 -14.92 -0.64 -1.85
CA ARG A 21 -14.28 0.56 -1.28
C ARG A 21 -13.24 1.09 -2.26
N CYS A 22 -13.39 2.32 -2.78
CA CYS A 22 -12.45 2.92 -3.73
C CYS A 22 -11.02 2.57 -3.30
N GLN A 23 -10.44 1.57 -3.96
CA GLN A 23 -9.19 1.00 -3.56
C GLN A 23 -8.17 2.07 -3.95
N ALA A 24 -7.68 2.84 -2.98
CA ALA A 24 -6.65 3.83 -3.26
C ALA A 24 -5.51 3.12 -3.98
N ASN A 25 -4.97 3.71 -5.05
CA ASN A 25 -3.77 3.16 -5.67
C ASN A 25 -2.52 3.61 -4.90
N MET A 26 -1.40 2.96 -5.18
CA MET A 26 -0.08 3.32 -4.71
C MET A 26 0.95 3.17 -5.84
N LEU A 27 1.97 4.02 -5.82
CA LEU A 27 3.08 3.92 -6.76
C LEU A 27 4.03 2.79 -6.35
N ALA A 28 4.44 1.97 -7.31
CA ALA A 28 5.42 0.90 -7.11
C ALA A 28 6.46 0.88 -8.22
N ALA A 29 7.72 0.61 -7.88
CA ALA A 29 8.78 0.30 -8.83
C ALA A 29 8.71 -1.19 -9.20
N VAL A 30 8.25 -1.48 -10.42
CA VAL A 30 8.02 -2.83 -10.93
C VAL A 30 9.10 -3.18 -11.94
N LEU A 31 9.87 -4.22 -11.65
CA LEU A 31 10.77 -4.85 -12.60
C LEU A 31 9.92 -5.71 -13.55
N THR A 32 9.73 -5.25 -14.79
CA THR A 32 8.91 -5.94 -15.81
C THR A 32 9.72 -6.83 -16.73
N ASP A 33 11.01 -6.53 -16.92
CA ASP A 33 11.98 -7.37 -17.63
C ASP A 33 13.40 -7.06 -17.12
N VAL A 34 14.40 -7.81 -17.59
CA VAL A 34 15.82 -7.56 -17.31
C VAL A 34 16.19 -6.13 -17.75
N ASN A 35 16.83 -5.39 -16.85
CA ASN A 35 17.17 -3.97 -16.99
C ASN A 35 15.96 -3.02 -17.20
N LYS A 36 14.73 -3.47 -16.94
CA LYS A 36 13.51 -2.67 -17.17
C LYS A 36 12.69 -2.52 -15.91
N ILE A 37 12.83 -1.36 -15.24
CA ILE A 37 12.00 -0.95 -14.11
C ILE A 37 11.03 0.12 -14.59
N GLU A 38 9.76 -0.06 -14.26
CA GLU A 38 8.68 0.88 -14.55
C GLU A 38 8.02 1.32 -13.25
N LEU A 39 7.69 2.60 -13.14
CA LEU A 39 6.82 3.09 -12.09
C LEU A 39 5.38 2.83 -12.50
N GLN A 40 4.66 2.04 -11.71
CA GLN A 40 3.27 1.68 -11.97
C GLN A 40 2.39 2.13 -10.81
N ASP A 41 1.21 2.65 -11.14
CA ASP A 41 0.16 2.91 -10.16
C ASP A 41 -0.65 1.62 -9.99
N ILE A 42 -0.54 0.99 -8.82
CA ILE A 42 -1.13 -0.33 -8.55
C ILE A 42 -2.10 -0.24 -7.37
N PRO A 43 -3.10 -1.14 -7.28
CA PRO A 43 -4.03 -1.12 -6.15
C PRO A 43 -3.31 -1.25 -4.82
N LYS A 44 -3.64 -0.41 -3.83
CA LYS A 44 -3.15 -0.56 -2.46
C LYS A 44 -3.55 -1.95 -1.94
N PRO A 45 -2.63 -2.75 -1.39
CA PRO A 45 -2.96 -4.08 -0.90
C PRO A 45 -3.87 -4.00 0.34
N VAL A 46 -4.74 -5.01 0.51
CA VAL A 46 -5.53 -5.21 1.73
C VAL A 46 -4.87 -6.32 2.53
N PRO A 47 -4.52 -6.10 3.81
CA PRO A 47 -3.94 -7.17 4.62
C PRO A 47 -4.97 -8.28 4.87
N SER A 48 -4.55 -9.53 4.72
CA SER A 48 -5.30 -10.68 5.22
C SER A 48 -5.35 -10.68 6.77
N PRO A 49 -6.16 -11.54 7.41
CA PRO A 49 -6.31 -11.54 8.87
C PRO A 49 -5.01 -11.61 9.68
N THR A 50 -3.96 -12.23 9.15
CA THR A 50 -2.66 -12.40 9.83
C THR A 50 -1.57 -11.46 9.32
N GLN A 51 -1.89 -10.57 8.38
CA GLN A 51 -0.95 -9.64 7.76
C GLN A 51 -1.06 -8.24 8.36
N VAL A 52 0.00 -7.46 8.17
CA VAL A 52 0.00 -6.02 8.42
C VAL A 52 0.26 -5.30 7.11
N LEU A 53 -0.40 -4.15 6.94
CA LEU A 53 -0.12 -3.22 5.86
C LEU A 53 0.80 -2.13 6.40
N VAL A 54 1.96 -1.95 5.78
CA VAL A 54 2.95 -0.94 6.17
C VAL A 54 2.98 0.16 5.13
N LYS A 55 2.84 1.40 5.56
CA LYS A 55 3.18 2.58 4.75
C LYS A 55 4.70 2.75 4.79
N VAL A 56 5.36 2.30 3.72
CA VAL A 56 6.81 2.42 3.55
C VAL A 56 7.20 3.90 3.54
N GLN A 57 8.15 4.27 4.40
CA GLN A 57 8.74 5.62 4.46
C GLN A 57 10.07 5.67 3.71
N ALA A 58 10.87 4.61 3.84
CA ALA A 58 12.14 4.46 3.15
C ALA A 58 12.42 2.98 2.85
N CYS A 59 13.18 2.70 1.81
CA CYS A 59 13.69 1.36 1.50
C CYS A 59 15.12 1.46 0.95
N GLY A 60 16.01 0.63 1.50
CA GLY A 60 17.39 0.52 1.03
C GLY A 60 17.48 -0.03 -0.40
N ILE A 61 18.52 0.39 -1.13
CA ILE A 61 18.90 -0.23 -2.40
C ILE A 61 20.11 -1.11 -2.13
N CYS A 62 19.93 -2.41 -2.30
CA CYS A 62 20.99 -3.37 -2.03
C CYS A 62 21.59 -3.92 -3.33
N ALA A 63 22.83 -4.43 -3.24
CA ALA A 63 23.48 -5.11 -4.35
C ALA A 63 22.66 -6.31 -4.87
N THR A 64 21.84 -6.92 -4.01
CA THR A 64 20.93 -8.01 -4.38
C THR A 64 19.80 -7.55 -5.29
N ASP A 65 19.27 -6.34 -5.11
CA ASP A 65 18.29 -5.75 -6.03
C ASP A 65 18.95 -5.49 -7.38
N HIS A 66 20.15 -4.90 -7.39
CA HIS A 66 20.90 -4.67 -8.62
C HIS A 66 21.18 -5.99 -9.37
N LYS A 67 21.52 -7.08 -8.67
CA LYS A 67 21.69 -8.40 -9.29
C LYS A 67 20.38 -8.90 -9.93
N ALA A 68 19.22 -8.68 -9.30
CA ALA A 68 17.93 -9.04 -9.88
C ALA A 68 17.63 -8.21 -11.15
N VAL A 69 17.84 -6.88 -11.09
CA VAL A 69 17.67 -5.98 -12.23
C VAL A 69 18.54 -6.42 -13.43
N ARG A 70 19.79 -6.83 -13.17
CA ARG A 70 20.72 -7.30 -14.22
C ARG A 70 20.46 -8.74 -14.69
N GLY A 71 19.41 -9.42 -14.21
CA GLY A 71 19.15 -10.83 -14.51
C GLY A 71 20.18 -11.81 -13.94
N LYS A 72 21.05 -11.35 -13.03
CA LYS A 72 22.08 -12.15 -12.35
C LYS A 72 21.55 -12.84 -11.08
N ARG A 73 20.30 -12.55 -10.70
CA ARG A 73 19.55 -13.25 -9.67
C ARG A 73 18.21 -13.65 -10.27
N LYS A 74 17.85 -14.92 -10.14
CA LYS A 74 16.56 -15.42 -10.62
C LYS A 74 15.42 -14.77 -9.84
N VAL A 75 14.53 -14.11 -10.56
CA VAL A 75 13.27 -13.54 -10.08
C VAL A 75 12.18 -13.84 -11.12
N HIS A 76 10.93 -13.91 -10.69
CA HIS A 76 9.80 -14.02 -11.61
C HIS A 76 9.31 -12.61 -11.95
N PHE A 77 9.13 -12.33 -13.23
CA PHE A 77 8.56 -11.06 -13.69
C PHE A 77 7.03 -11.17 -13.79
N PRO A 78 6.28 -10.07 -13.54
CA PRO A 78 6.75 -8.80 -12.99
C PRO A 78 7.05 -8.89 -11.48
N ARG A 79 8.00 -8.09 -10.98
CA ARG A 79 8.42 -8.09 -9.56
C ARG A 79 8.55 -6.69 -8.98
N ILE A 80 7.91 -6.44 -7.85
CA ILE A 80 8.22 -5.27 -7.00
C ILE A 80 9.50 -5.57 -6.21
N LEU A 81 10.48 -4.68 -6.32
CA LEU A 81 11.78 -4.77 -5.64
C LEU A 81 11.73 -4.06 -4.28
N GLY A 82 12.85 -4.14 -3.53
CA GLY A 82 12.96 -3.58 -2.19
C GLY A 82 12.74 -4.66 -1.13
N HIS A 83 13.81 -5.00 -0.42
CA HIS A 83 13.80 -6.00 0.66
C HIS A 83 14.37 -5.45 1.97
N GLU A 84 14.63 -4.14 2.02
CA GLU A 84 15.08 -3.43 3.22
C GLU A 84 14.16 -2.23 3.55
N PRO A 85 12.82 -2.38 3.64
CA PRO A 85 11.94 -1.25 3.94
C PRO A 85 11.78 -0.98 5.44
N ALA A 86 11.62 0.30 5.76
CA ALA A 86 11.18 0.79 7.07
C ALA A 86 9.96 1.70 6.89
N GLY A 87 9.04 1.66 7.85
CA GLY A 87 7.82 2.44 7.76
C GLY A 87 6.91 2.34 8.97
N ILE A 88 5.66 2.73 8.76
CA ILE A 88 4.64 2.82 9.81
C ILE A 88 3.51 1.87 9.46
N ILE A 89 3.03 1.08 10.41
CA ILE A 89 1.86 0.21 10.23
C ILE A 89 0.64 1.09 9.96
N ALA A 90 0.00 0.90 8.79
CA ALA A 90 -1.19 1.62 8.37
C ALA A 90 -2.47 0.86 8.74
N GLU A 91 -2.49 -0.46 8.54
CA GLU A 91 -3.63 -1.32 8.84
C GLU A 91 -3.15 -2.69 9.34
N VAL A 92 -3.95 -3.36 10.16
CA VAL A 92 -3.65 -4.71 10.65
C VAL A 92 -4.83 -5.64 10.37
N GLY A 93 -4.53 -6.90 10.04
CA GLY A 93 -5.53 -7.94 9.92
C GLY A 93 -6.19 -8.27 11.26
N SER A 94 -7.40 -8.82 11.21
CA SER A 94 -8.24 -9.08 12.39
C SER A 94 -7.66 -10.08 13.41
N ALA A 95 -6.70 -10.91 13.00
CA ALA A 95 -6.04 -11.89 13.86
C ALA A 95 -4.64 -11.43 14.34
N VAL A 96 -4.18 -10.24 13.95
CA VAL A 96 -2.92 -9.66 14.43
C VAL A 96 -3.11 -9.14 15.86
N LYS A 97 -2.26 -9.58 16.79
CA LYS A 97 -2.35 -9.22 18.22
C LYS A 97 -1.19 -8.39 18.76
N HIS A 98 -0.05 -8.41 18.06
CA HIS A 98 1.21 -7.86 18.56
C HIS A 98 1.59 -6.51 17.96
N PHE A 99 0.80 -6.05 16.99
CA PHE A 99 1.03 -4.81 16.27
C PHE A 99 -0.26 -4.00 16.19
N LYS A 100 -0.13 -2.68 16.14
CA LYS A 100 -1.24 -1.75 15.93
C LYS A 100 -0.87 -0.68 14.88
N PRO A 101 -1.87 -0.08 14.21
CA PRO A 101 -1.62 1.09 13.38
C PRO A 101 -0.87 2.18 14.13
N GLY A 102 0.11 2.80 13.48
CA GLY A 102 0.99 3.81 14.06
C GLY A 102 2.33 3.27 14.60
N ASP A 103 2.50 1.95 14.75
CA ASP A 103 3.79 1.38 15.14
C ASP A 103 4.83 1.57 14.03
N GLU A 104 6.06 1.95 14.41
CA GLU A 104 7.21 1.99 13.52
C GLU A 104 7.86 0.60 13.42
N VAL A 105 8.15 0.16 12.19
CA VAL A 105 8.67 -1.17 11.92
C VAL A 105 9.75 -1.16 10.85
N ILE A 106 10.67 -2.12 10.97
CA ILE A 106 11.65 -2.50 9.96
C ILE A 106 11.27 -3.89 9.46
N LEU A 107 11.33 -4.10 8.15
CA LEU A 107 11.15 -5.41 7.54
C LEU A 107 12.53 -5.90 7.10
N SER A 108 12.87 -7.12 7.51
CA SER A 108 14.14 -7.79 7.18
C SER A 108 13.89 -9.11 6.47
#